data_AF-A0A969GNU1-F1
#
_entry.id   AF-A0A969GNU1-F1
#
_cell.length_a   1.000
_cell.length_b   1.000
_cell.length_c   1.000
_cell.angle_alpha   90.00
_cell.angle_beta   90.00
_cell.angle_gamma   90.00
#
_symmetry.space_group_name_H-M   'P 1'
#
loop_
_entity.id
_entity.type
_entity.pdbx_description
1 polymer ?
#
loop_
_entity_poly.entity_id
_entity_poly.type
_entity_poly.pdbx_seq_one_letter_code
_entity_poly.pdbx_strand_id
1 'polypeptide(L)'
;MARNPQLFLMDEPLSNLDAKLRTETRAQIVQLQRRLGITTIYVTHDQTEAMTMGDRIAVMNAGEIQQLASPLELYHHPANRFVAAFIGSPPMNFLPVHVKAPLVVHHPCFASPCRSYGNLFCDSGTGKNFCWEFAQNT
;
A
#
# COMPACT_ATOMS: atom_id res chain seq x y z
N MET A 1 -35.51 5.24 8.70
CA MET A 1 -35.10 4.30 7.63
C MET A 1 -35.39 4.97 6.29
N ALA A 2 -34.44 5.71 5.71
CA ALA A 2 -34.66 6.40 4.44
C ALA A 2 -33.36 6.35 3.64
N ARG A 3 -33.48 5.78 2.43
CA ARG A 3 -32.42 5.48 1.45
C ARG A 3 -31.73 4.14 1.69
N ASN A 4 -31.94 3.22 0.75
CA ASN A 4 -31.12 2.04 0.54
C ASN A 4 -30.16 2.38 -0.63
N PRO A 5 -29.09 3.16 -0.39
CA PRO A 5 -28.21 3.61 -1.47
C PRO A 5 -27.45 2.42 -2.04
N GLN A 6 -27.22 2.44 -3.35
CA GLN A 6 -26.40 1.42 -4.02
C GLN A 6 -24.90 1.64 -3.81
N LEU A 7 -24.51 2.86 -3.41
CA LEU A 7 -23.13 3.28 -3.21
C LEU A 7 -23.03 4.18 -1.97
N PHE A 8 -22.07 3.89 -1.10
CA PHE A 8 -21.63 4.81 -0.05
C PHE A 8 -20.30 5.46 -0.44
N LEU A 9 -20.22 6.77 -0.28
CA LEU A 9 -18.99 7.56 -0.41
C LEU A 9 -18.67 8.14 0.96
N MET A 10 -17.49 7.85 1.49
CA MET A 10 -17.02 8.34 2.77
C MET A 10 -15.67 9.02 2.58
N ASP A 11 -15.60 10.31 2.89
CA ASP A 11 -14.38 11.10 2.81
C ASP A 11 -13.89 11.44 4.21
N GLU A 12 -12.79 10.81 4.63
CA GLU A 12 -12.18 10.89 5.96
C GLU A 12 -13.17 10.97 7.14
N PRO A 13 -14.15 10.04 7.25
CA PRO A 13 -15.25 10.19 8.20
C PRO A 13 -14.80 10.14 9.68
N LEU A 14 -13.55 9.76 9.94
CA LEU A 14 -13.02 9.46 11.26
C LEU A 14 -11.90 10.42 11.70
N SER A 15 -11.49 11.35 10.81
CA SER A 15 -10.45 12.35 11.11
C SER A 15 -10.93 13.45 12.07
N ASN A 16 -12.25 13.69 12.14
CA ASN A 16 -12.84 14.79 12.91
C ASN A 16 -13.65 14.34 14.15
N LEU A 17 -13.57 13.07 14.58
CA LEU A 17 -14.36 12.55 15.70
C LEU A 17 -13.54 12.48 17.00
N ASP A 18 -14.02 13.16 18.05
CA ASP A 18 -13.41 13.24 19.38
C ASP A 18 -13.24 11.88 20.07
N ALA A 19 -12.15 11.72 20.82
CA ALA A 19 -11.53 10.43 21.15
C ALA A 19 -12.37 9.47 22.03
N LYS A 20 -13.44 9.94 22.67
CA LYS A 20 -14.12 9.21 23.77
C LYS A 20 -15.45 8.55 23.41
N LEU A 21 -16.13 9.00 22.35
CA LEU A 21 -17.39 8.41 21.83
C LEU A 21 -17.19 7.62 20.53
N ARG A 22 -15.93 7.47 20.09
CA ARG A 22 -15.55 7.02 18.75
C ARG A 22 -15.53 5.50 18.58
N THR A 23 -15.20 4.73 19.61
CA THR A 23 -14.86 3.32 19.42
C THR A 23 -16.09 2.43 19.22
N GLU A 24 -17.18 2.65 19.97
CA GLU A 24 -18.39 1.82 19.86
C GLU A 24 -19.18 2.13 18.59
N THR A 25 -19.37 3.41 18.25
CA THR A 25 -20.11 3.82 17.05
C THR A 25 -19.36 3.47 15.76
N ARG A 26 -18.00 3.57 15.75
CA ARG A 26 -17.15 3.19 14.61
C ARG A 26 -17.26 1.71 14.29
N ALA A 27 -17.17 0.85 15.30
CA ALA A 27 -17.29 -0.60 15.12
C ALA A 27 -18.67 -0.97 14.57
N GLN A 28 -19.73 -0.33 15.06
CA GLN A 28 -21.09 -0.57 14.59
C GLN A 28 -21.30 -0.14 13.15
N ILE A 29 -20.82 1.04 12.73
CA ILE A 29 -20.96 1.50 11.33
C ILE A 29 -20.17 0.62 10.37
N VAL A 30 -18.93 0.25 10.72
CA VAL A 30 -18.09 -0.64 9.88
C VAL A 30 -18.69 -2.04 9.82
N GLN A 31 -19.18 -2.60 10.93
CA GLN A 31 -19.89 -3.88 10.92
C GLN A 31 -21.18 -3.83 10.12
N LEU A 32 -21.96 -2.75 10.23
CA LEU A 32 -23.21 -2.60 9.50
C LEU A 32 -22.93 -2.49 8.00
N GLN A 33 -21.92 -1.71 7.60
CA GLN A 33 -21.52 -1.54 6.21
C GLN A 33 -20.97 -2.85 5.62
N ARG A 34 -20.11 -3.57 6.35
CA ARG A 34 -19.65 -4.92 5.98
C ARG A 34 -20.81 -5.93 5.89
N ARG A 35 -21.78 -5.86 6.80
CA ARG A 35 -22.94 -6.76 6.85
C ARG A 35 -23.96 -6.49 5.75
N LEU A 36 -24.11 -5.24 5.33
CA LEU A 36 -25.07 -4.83 4.29
C LEU A 36 -24.55 -5.09 2.88
N GLY A 37 -23.24 -5.31 2.70
CA GLY A 37 -22.66 -5.67 1.39
C GLY A 37 -22.81 -4.60 0.31
N ILE A 38 -23.05 -3.34 0.71
CA ILE A 38 -23.22 -2.21 -0.21
C ILE A 38 -21.85 -1.72 -0.65
N THR A 39 -21.68 -1.48 -1.95
CA THR A 39 -20.43 -0.92 -2.50
C THR A 39 -20.09 0.38 -1.78
N THR A 40 -18.87 0.47 -1.25
CA THR A 40 -18.44 1.64 -0.48
C THR A 40 -17.07 2.08 -0.94
N ILE A 41 -16.94 3.37 -1.21
CA ILE A 41 -15.67 4.04 -1.48
C ILE A 41 -15.30 4.82 -0.22
N TYR A 42 -14.15 4.49 0.34
CA TYR A 42 -13.63 5.06 1.57
C TYR A 42 -12.30 5.76 1.27
N VAL A 43 -12.23 7.06 1.53
CA VAL A 43 -11.02 7.88 1.33
C VAL A 43 -10.40 8.16 2.70
N THR A 44 -9.10 7.87 2.82
CA THR A 44 -8.32 8.09 4.04
C THR A 44 -6.86 8.33 3.69
N HIS A 45 -6.18 9.12 4.52
CA HIS A 45 -4.73 9.26 4.50
C HIS A 45 -4.01 8.27 5.44
N ASP A 46 -4.75 7.51 6.27
CA ASP A 46 -4.18 6.51 7.18
C ASP A 46 -4.03 5.15 6.48
N GLN A 47 -2.77 4.70 6.36
CA GLN A 47 -2.43 3.42 5.76
C GLN A 47 -3.04 2.24 6.52
N THR A 48 -3.09 2.30 7.85
CA THR A 48 -3.64 1.23 8.69
C THR A 48 -5.12 1.05 8.42
N GLU A 49 -5.86 2.15 8.27
CA GLU A 49 -7.27 2.10 7.91
C GLU A 49 -7.47 1.47 6.53
N ALA A 50 -6.72 1.93 5.52
CA ALA A 50 -6.79 1.38 4.18
C ALA A 50 -6.50 -0.12 4.15
N MET A 51 -5.43 -0.55 4.83
CA MET A 51 -4.96 -1.94 4.85
C MET A 51 -5.87 -2.90 5.62
N THR A 52 -6.61 -2.42 6.63
CA THR A 52 -7.49 -3.26 7.48
C THR A 52 -8.94 -3.27 7.01
N MET A 53 -9.38 -2.22 6.33
CA MET A 53 -10.78 -2.04 5.94
C MET A 53 -11.06 -2.32 4.47
N GLY A 54 -10.09 -2.08 3.58
CA GLY A 54 -10.31 -2.17 2.14
C GLY A 54 -10.18 -3.58 1.59
N ASP A 55 -11.16 -4.01 0.80
CA ASP A 55 -11.03 -5.19 -0.06
C ASP A 55 -10.02 -4.94 -1.19
N ARG A 56 -10.02 -3.70 -1.71
CA ARG A 56 -9.08 -3.15 -2.69
C ARG A 56 -8.73 -1.74 -2.30
N ILE A 57 -7.50 -1.33 -2.56
CA ILE A 57 -6.99 -0.01 -2.24
C ILE A 57 -6.46 0.63 -3.52
N ALA A 58 -6.91 1.85 -3.79
CA ALA A 58 -6.37 2.71 -4.83
C ALA A 58 -5.33 3.64 -4.19
N VAL A 59 -4.06 3.45 -4.49
CA VAL A 59 -3.01 4.40 -4.10
C VAL A 59 -2.97 5.50 -5.14
N MET A 60 -3.10 6.75 -4.70
CA MET A 60 -3.11 7.92 -5.57
C MET A 60 -1.93 8.84 -5.25
N ASN A 61 -1.37 9.46 -6.28
CA ASN A 61 -0.34 10.49 -6.16
C ASN A 61 -0.59 11.57 -7.23
N ALA A 62 -0.55 12.84 -6.83
CA ALA A 62 -0.75 13.99 -7.73
C ALA A 62 -2.00 13.91 -8.63
N GLY A 63 -3.09 13.31 -8.13
CA GLY A 63 -4.35 13.14 -8.88
C GLY A 63 -4.40 11.90 -9.78
N GLU A 64 -3.33 11.10 -9.84
CA GLU A 64 -3.26 9.88 -10.65
C GLU A 64 -3.24 8.62 -9.77
N ILE A 65 -3.97 7.58 -10.19
CA ILE A 65 -3.91 6.26 -9.55
C ILE A 65 -2.59 5.60 -9.92
N GLN A 66 -1.76 5.37 -8.91
CA GLN A 66 -0.47 4.70 -9.04
C GLN A 66 -0.64 3.18 -9.09
N GLN A 67 -1.54 2.65 -8.27
CA GLN A 67 -1.86 1.22 -8.24
C GLN A 67 -3.24 0.99 -7.61
N LEU A 68 -3.99 0.02 -8.13
CA LEU A 68 -5.26 -0.44 -7.57
C LEU A 68 -5.20 -1.96 -7.37
N ALA A 69 -4.96 -2.41 -6.14
CA ALA A 69 -4.81 -3.83 -5.84
C ALA A 69 -5.32 -4.20 -4.45
N SER A 70 -5.30 -5.49 -4.11
CA SER A 70 -5.59 -5.93 -2.74
C SER A 70 -4.51 -5.42 -1.77
N PRO A 71 -4.80 -5.30 -0.46
CA PRO A 71 -3.80 -4.86 0.53
C PRO A 71 -2.50 -5.68 0.46
N LEU A 72 -2.64 -7.00 0.33
CA LEU A 72 -1.51 -7.93 0.30
C LEU A 72 -0.65 -7.75 -0.97
N GLU A 73 -1.29 -7.52 -2.11
CA GLU A 73 -0.62 -7.29 -3.38
C GLU A 73 0.10 -5.93 -3.42
N LEU A 74 -0.50 -4.87 -2.87
CA LEU A 74 0.17 -3.58 -2.71
C LEU A 74 1.45 -3.68 -1.86
N TYR A 75 1.41 -4.52 -0.83
CA TYR A 75 2.53 -4.73 0.07
C TYR A 75 3.65 -5.57 -0.57
N HIS A 76 3.32 -6.67 -1.24
CA HIS A 76 4.32 -7.58 -1.81
C HIS A 76 4.79 -7.20 -3.21
N HIS A 77 3.93 -6.59 -4.01
CA HIS A 77 4.18 -6.26 -5.41
C HIS A 77 3.81 -4.81 -5.72
N PRO A 78 4.52 -3.83 -5.12
CA PRO A 78 4.32 -2.44 -5.46
C PRO A 78 4.72 -2.18 -6.92
N ALA A 79 3.84 -1.53 -7.68
CA ALA A 79 4.01 -1.29 -9.11
C ALA A 79 5.10 -0.25 -9.41
N ASN A 80 5.39 0.64 -8.46
CA ASN A 80 6.41 1.67 -8.61
C ASN A 80 7.03 2.05 -7.26
N ARG A 81 8.11 2.82 -7.33
CA ARG A 81 8.86 3.29 -6.15
C ARG A 81 7.99 4.08 -5.17
N PHE A 82 7.04 4.87 -5.67
CA PHE A 82 6.15 5.65 -4.80
C PHE A 82 5.30 4.71 -3.95
N VAL A 83 4.64 3.73 -4.57
CA VAL A 83 3.82 2.75 -3.84
C VAL A 83 4.68 1.95 -2.86
N ALA A 84 5.88 1.52 -3.28
CA ALA A 84 6.82 0.79 -2.42
C ALA A 84 7.27 1.62 -1.20
N ALA A 85 7.48 2.92 -1.38
CA ALA A 85 7.89 3.83 -0.31
C ALA A 85 6.72 4.23 0.59
N PHE A 86 5.50 4.26 0.02
CA PHE A 86 4.29 4.72 0.68
C PHE A 86 3.63 3.62 1.50
N ILE A 87 3.61 2.37 1.01
CA ILE A 87 2.96 1.25 1.69
C ILE A 87 3.94 0.58 2.66
N GLY A 88 3.65 0.67 3.96
CA GLY A 88 4.42 0.02 5.02
C GLY A 88 4.98 1.03 6.02
N SER A 89 4.92 0.67 7.30
CA SER A 89 5.53 1.42 8.40
C SER A 89 6.32 0.45 9.26
N PRO A 90 7.66 0.53 9.30
CA PRO A 90 8.52 1.55 8.67
C PRO A 90 8.54 1.51 7.14
N PRO A 91 8.89 2.61 6.46
CA PRO A 91 9.02 2.66 5.00
C PRO A 91 10.04 1.67 4.46
N MET A 92 9.85 1.22 3.22
CA MET A 92 10.76 0.31 2.54
C MET A 92 12.14 0.94 2.31
N ASN A 93 13.19 0.15 2.50
CA ASN A 93 14.56 0.59 2.23
C ASN A 93 14.88 0.50 0.73
N PHE A 94 15.49 1.54 0.19
CA PHE A 94 15.95 1.59 -1.20
C PHE A 94 17.47 1.58 -1.28
N LEU A 95 18.03 0.59 -1.97
CA LEU A 95 19.46 0.47 -2.17
C LEU A 95 19.80 0.75 -3.65
N PRO A 96 20.68 1.73 -3.94
CA PRO A 96 21.13 1.98 -5.30
C PRO A 96 22.12 0.90 -5.73
N VAL A 97 21.81 0.15 -6.79
CA VAL A 97 22.67 -0.96 -7.23
C VAL A 97 22.98 -0.88 -8.70
N HIS A 98 24.08 -1.52 -9.10
CA HIS A 98 24.44 -1.68 -10.51
C HIS A 98 24.27 -3.14 -10.90
N VAL A 99 23.32 -3.40 -11.80
CA VAL A 99 23.16 -4.72 -12.39
C VAL A 99 24.17 -4.86 -13.53
N LYS A 100 25.09 -5.81 -13.42
CA LYS A 100 26.04 -6.17 -14.49
C LYS A 100 25.68 -7.55 -15.04
N ALA A 101 25.88 -7.76 -16.33
CA ALA A 101 25.80 -9.10 -16.91
C ALA A 101 26.89 -10.01 -16.27
N PRO A 102 26.59 -11.27 -15.94
CA PRO A 102 25.33 -11.99 -16.09
C PRO A 102 24.44 -11.85 -14.84
N LEU A 103 23.58 -10.82 -14.81
CA LEU A 103 22.58 -10.56 -13.75
C LEU A 103 23.15 -10.61 -12.32
N VAL A 104 24.30 -9.99 -12.08
CA VAL A 104 24.86 -9.79 -10.74
C VAL A 104 24.55 -8.38 -10.30
N VAL A 105 23.95 -8.26 -9.12
CA VAL A 105 23.73 -6.99 -8.43
C VAL A 105 25.02 -6.62 -7.74
N HIS A 106 25.63 -5.51 -8.14
CA HIS A 106 26.82 -4.94 -7.48
C HIS A 106 26.42 -3.73 -6.63
N HIS A 107 26.76 -3.79 -5.35
CA HIS A 107 26.76 -2.69 -4.39
C HIS A 107 28.16 -2.55 -3.79
N PRO A 108 28.63 -1.36 -3.37
CA PRO A 108 29.94 -1.23 -2.72
C PRO A 108 30.17 -2.18 -1.53
N CYS A 109 29.09 -2.58 -0.84
CA CYS A 109 29.14 -3.47 0.32
C CYS A 109 28.79 -4.94 0.04
N PHE A 110 28.23 -5.29 -1.12
CA PHE A 110 27.85 -6.68 -1.44
C PHE A 110 27.69 -6.91 -2.94
N ALA A 111 27.89 -8.16 -3.39
CA ALA A 111 27.57 -8.59 -4.74
C ALA A 111 26.78 -9.90 -4.69
N SER A 112 25.61 -9.96 -5.33
CA SER A 112 24.72 -11.13 -5.27
C SER A 112 24.11 -11.45 -6.65
N PRO A 113 23.95 -12.74 -7.02
CA PRO A 113 23.20 -13.13 -8.21
C PRO A 113 21.73 -12.72 -8.09
N CYS A 114 21.19 -12.03 -9.10
CA CYS A 114 19.81 -11.53 -9.13
C CYS A 114 18.74 -12.65 -9.09
N ARG A 115 19.13 -13.94 -9.22
CA ARG A 115 18.21 -15.09 -9.19
C ARG A 115 17.69 -15.46 -7.79
N SER A 116 18.27 -14.97 -6.69
CA SER A 116 17.98 -15.55 -5.36
C SER A 116 16.82 -14.92 -4.59
N TYR A 117 16.26 -13.78 -5.02
CA TYR A 117 15.12 -13.16 -4.34
C TYR A 117 13.94 -13.04 -5.30
N GLY A 118 12.86 -13.77 -5.00
CA GLY A 118 11.61 -13.77 -5.78
C GLY A 118 10.89 -12.41 -5.89
N ASN A 119 11.44 -11.35 -5.28
CA ASN A 119 10.91 -9.99 -5.27
C ASN A 119 11.94 -8.93 -5.70
N LEU A 120 13.02 -9.30 -6.40
CA LEU A 120 13.90 -8.34 -7.06
C LEU A 120 13.21 -7.76 -8.30
N PHE A 121 12.44 -6.69 -8.09
CA PHE A 121 11.87 -5.91 -9.17
C PHE A 121 12.84 -4.77 -9.50
N CYS A 122 13.35 -4.75 -10.72
CA CYS A 122 14.19 -3.68 -11.24
C CYS A 122 13.32 -2.76 -12.10
N ASP A 123 13.13 -1.51 -11.67
CA ASP A 123 12.51 -0.50 -12.54
C ASP A 123 13.51 -0.10 -13.64
N SER A 124 13.26 -0.57 -14.87
CA SER A 124 14.06 -0.26 -16.05
C SER A 124 13.77 1.13 -16.65
N GLY A 125 12.78 1.87 -16.13
CA GLY A 125 12.30 3.12 -16.71
C GLY A 125 13.19 4.35 -16.52
N THR A 126 14.15 4.32 -15.59
CA THR A 126 14.90 5.53 -15.18
C THR A 126 16.42 5.46 -15.35
N GLY A 127 16.97 4.41 -15.98
CA GLY A 127 18.43 4.26 -16.17
C GLY A 127 19.22 4.04 -14.87
N LYS A 128 18.53 3.86 -13.74
CA LYS A 128 19.07 3.47 -12.43
C LYS A 128 18.31 2.24 -11.96
N ASN A 129 19.00 1.11 -11.90
CA ASN A 129 18.42 -0.14 -11.41
C ASN A 129 18.37 -0.07 -9.88
N PHE A 130 17.17 0.03 -9.32
CA PHE A 130 16.97 -0.04 -7.87
C PHE A 130 16.61 -1.48 -7.49
N CYS A 131 17.14 -1.93 -6.36
CA CYS A 131 16.70 -3.15 -5.71
C CYS A 131 16.19 -2.80 -4.32
N TRP A 132 15.07 -3.39 -3.95
CA TRP A 132 14.46 -3.23 -2.64
C TRP A 132 14.48 -4.54 -1.89
N GLU A 133 14.81 -4.46 -0.60
CA GLU A 133 14.77 -5.58 0.32
C GLU A 133 13.85 -5.19 1.47
N PHE A 134 12.90 -6.06 1.78
CA PHE A 134 12.11 -5.92 2.99
C PHE A 134 13.05 -6.12 4.17
N ALA A 135 13.26 -5.07 4.97
CA ALA A 135 13.87 -5.21 6.28
C ALA A 135 12.89 -5.95 7.20
N GLN A 136 12.81 -7.28 7.06
CA GLN A 136 12.25 -8.12 8.09
C GLN A 136 13.29 -8.23 9.21
N ASN A 137 13.03 -7.52 10.30
CA ASN A 137 13.61 -7.67 11.64
C ASN A 137 15.13 -7.89 11.75
N THR A 138 15.81 -6.85 12.26
CA THR A 138 16.70 -7.06 13.41
C THR A 138 15.93 -6.74 14.67
#